data_AF-D0GJW7-F1
#
_entry.id   AF-D0GJW7-F1
#
_cell.length_a   1.000
_cell.length_b   1.000
_cell.length_c   1.000
_cell.angle_alpha   90.00
_cell.angle_beta   90.00
_cell.angle_gamma   90.00
#
_symmetry.space_group_name_H-M   'P 1'
#
loop_
_entity.id
_entity.type
_entity.pdbx_description
1 polymer ?
#
loop_
_entity_poly.entity_id
_entity_poly.type
_entity_poly.pdbx_seq_one_letter_code
_entity_poly.pdbx_strand_id
1 'polypeptide(L)'
;MKILKIMTCLLVLGTVISCTEVSKNTGPEKTISDMRSEKRDHHKGGHKKKVHHPKKDGDRMIGMPNPASVYCTEQGGESVTKKDEQGNEYGICKFKDGKEVDEWQFYRENHE
;
A
#
# COMPACT_ATOMS: atom_id res chain seq x y z
N MET A 1 6.55 -46.90 -30.18
CA MET A 1 7.49 -46.71 -31.30
C MET A 1 8.01 -45.29 -31.20
N LYS A 2 9.30 -45.14 -30.85
CA LYS A 2 9.98 -43.86 -30.69
C LYS A 2 10.48 -43.41 -32.06
N ILE A 3 10.07 -42.23 -32.55
CA ILE A 3 10.84 -41.54 -33.61
C ILE A 3 10.91 -40.04 -33.27
N LEU A 4 11.93 -39.76 -32.46
CA LEU A 4 12.75 -38.56 -32.47
C LEU A 4 13.28 -38.28 -33.88
N LYS A 5 13.19 -37.04 -34.37
CA LYS A 5 14.03 -36.36 -35.40
C LYS A 5 13.26 -35.12 -35.93
N ILE A 6 13.77 -33.90 -36.11
CA ILE A 6 15.12 -33.34 -36.06
C ILE A 6 15.00 -31.85 -35.75
N MET A 7 15.85 -31.44 -34.82
CA MET A 7 16.26 -30.08 -34.53
C MET A 7 17.14 -29.54 -35.67
N THR A 8 16.57 -29.25 -36.84
CA THR A 8 17.31 -28.63 -37.93
C THR A 8 17.32 -27.11 -37.74
N CYS A 9 18.48 -26.61 -37.32
CA CYS A 9 18.89 -25.22 -37.44
C CYS A 9 18.60 -24.69 -38.84
N LEU A 10 17.67 -23.75 -38.94
CA LEU A 10 17.60 -22.81 -40.05
C LEU A 10 18.20 -21.49 -39.56
N LEU A 11 19.50 -21.33 -39.83
CA LEU A 11 20.17 -20.04 -39.88
C LEU A 11 19.52 -19.24 -41.02
N VAL A 12 18.56 -18.37 -40.68
CA VAL A 12 18.04 -17.40 -41.65
C VAL A 12 18.89 -16.16 -41.55
N LEU A 13 19.87 -16.07 -42.44
CA LEU A 13 20.54 -14.85 -42.83
C LEU A 13 19.50 -13.90 -43.45
N GLY A 14 19.45 -12.65 -43.00
CA GLY A 14 18.80 -11.56 -43.75
C GLY A 14 17.34 -11.29 -43.38
N THR A 15 17.16 -10.29 -42.52
CA THR A 15 16.04 -9.32 -42.51
C THR A 15 14.64 -9.81 -42.90
N VAL A 16 13.79 -10.04 -41.90
CA VAL A 16 12.59 -9.22 -41.65
C VAL A 16 12.15 -9.46 -40.20
N ILE A 17 12.29 -8.43 -39.36
CA ILE A 17 11.74 -8.42 -38.00
C ILE A 17 10.22 -8.31 -38.15
N SER A 18 9.49 -9.35 -37.76
CA SER A 18 8.04 -9.29 -37.63
C SER A 18 7.70 -8.17 -36.63
N CYS A 19 7.11 -7.08 -37.13
CA CYS A 19 6.63 -5.98 -36.32
C CYS A 19 5.39 -6.46 -35.56
N THR A 20 5.56 -6.84 -34.30
CA THR A 20 4.44 -6.87 -33.35
C THR A 20 4.14 -5.42 -32.96
N GLU A 21 2.86 -5.08 -32.94
CA GLU A 21 2.36 -3.72 -32.81
C GLU A 21 2.82 -3.04 -31.50
N VAL A 22 3.53 -1.92 -31.62
CA VAL A 22 3.79 -1.00 -30.50
C VAL A 22 2.61 -0.02 -30.41
N SER A 23 1.82 -0.16 -29.35
CA SER A 23 0.78 0.79 -28.96
C SER A 23 1.41 2.13 -28.56
N LYS A 24 1.14 3.18 -29.34
CA LYS A 24 1.57 4.56 -29.08
C LYS A 24 0.67 5.19 -28.03
N ASN A 25 1.07 5.16 -26.75
CA ASN A 25 0.51 6.04 -25.73
C ASN A 25 1.39 7.28 -25.59
N THR A 26 1.13 8.29 -26.42
CA THR A 26 1.73 9.63 -26.26
C THR A 26 0.75 10.52 -25.49
N GLY A 27 0.88 10.53 -24.17
CA GLY A 27 0.32 11.58 -23.32
C GLY A 27 1.47 12.46 -22.81
N PRO A 28 1.38 13.79 -22.88
CA PRO A 28 2.45 14.66 -22.38
C PRO A 28 2.55 14.59 -20.85
N GLU A 29 3.76 14.28 -20.42
CA GLU A 29 4.33 14.41 -19.08
C GLU A 29 4.00 15.78 -18.46
N LYS A 30 3.48 15.81 -17.23
CA LYS A 30 3.35 17.05 -16.46
C LYS A 30 4.68 17.33 -15.78
N THR A 31 5.32 18.43 -16.16
CA THR A 31 6.60 18.88 -15.59
C THR A 31 6.40 19.50 -14.20
N ILE A 32 7.31 19.12 -13.30
CA ILE A 32 7.47 19.67 -11.95
C ILE A 32 8.27 20.98 -12.09
N SER A 33 7.68 22.06 -12.60
CA SER A 33 8.42 23.33 -12.76
C SER A 33 7.65 24.61 -12.44
N ASP A 34 6.32 24.61 -12.40
CA ASP A 34 5.60 25.91 -12.52
C ASP A 34 4.76 26.36 -11.30
N MET A 35 5.00 25.85 -10.09
CA MET A 35 4.33 26.37 -8.88
C MET A 35 5.27 26.75 -7.75
N ARG A 36 6.34 27.49 -8.06
CA ARG A 36 7.16 28.16 -7.04
C ARG A 36 7.65 29.54 -7.50
N SER A 37 6.88 30.59 -7.17
CA SER A 37 7.36 31.89 -6.64
C SER A 37 6.31 32.98 -6.93
N GLU A 38 5.65 33.51 -5.91
CA GLU A 38 5.77 34.93 -5.56
C GLU A 38 5.00 35.24 -4.27
N LYS A 39 5.58 36.14 -3.46
CA LYS A 39 5.04 36.87 -2.31
C LYS A 39 5.04 36.17 -0.95
N ARG A 40 6.26 36.12 -0.41
CA ARG A 40 6.54 36.66 0.94
C ARG A 40 6.02 38.09 0.99
N ASP A 41 5.05 38.34 1.84
CA ASP A 41 4.98 39.51 2.70
C ASP A 41 4.10 39.07 3.86
N HIS A 42 4.52 39.30 5.11
CA HIS A 42 3.69 39.64 6.28
C HIS A 42 4.55 39.65 7.55
N HIS A 43 4.82 40.88 7.98
CA HIS A 43 4.85 41.37 9.36
C HIS A 43 5.73 40.69 10.42
N LYS A 44 6.78 41.44 10.80
CA LYS A 44 7.41 41.44 12.14
C LYS A 44 6.34 41.44 13.24
N GLY A 45 6.50 40.56 14.24
CA GLY A 45 5.72 40.62 15.46
C GLY A 45 6.15 39.62 16.54
N GLY A 46 7.10 40.03 17.37
CA GLY A 46 7.15 39.74 18.82
C GLY A 46 7.29 38.28 19.28
N HIS A 47 8.44 37.99 19.90
CA HIS A 47 8.62 36.83 20.79
C HIS A 47 7.54 36.81 21.89
N LYS A 48 6.63 35.83 21.83
CA LYS A 48 5.97 35.28 23.04
C LYS A 48 6.12 33.77 23.01
N LYS A 49 6.72 33.22 24.06
CA LYS A 49 6.94 31.78 24.27
C LYS A 49 5.57 31.08 24.17
N LYS A 50 5.31 30.37 23.07
CA LYS A 50 4.11 29.55 22.88
C LYS A 50 4.39 28.17 23.43
N VAL A 51 3.79 27.82 24.56
CA VAL A 51 3.67 26.43 25.02
C VAL A 51 3.02 25.64 23.89
N HIS A 52 3.74 24.68 23.31
CA HIS A 52 3.23 23.80 22.28
C HIS A 52 2.20 22.86 22.90
N HIS A 53 0.92 23.23 22.80
CA HIS A 53 -0.16 22.27 22.87
C HIS A 53 -0.29 21.68 21.45
N PRO A 54 -0.13 20.36 21.25
CA PRO A 54 -0.35 19.77 19.94
C PRO A 54 -1.80 20.06 19.53
N LYS A 55 -1.96 20.67 18.36
CA LYS A 55 -3.28 20.93 17.78
C LYS A 55 -3.89 19.57 17.45
N LYS A 56 -5.01 19.25 18.11
CA LYS A 56 -5.87 18.13 17.76
C LYS A 56 -6.56 18.51 16.45
N ASP A 57 -5.93 18.15 15.33
CA ASP A 57 -6.51 18.34 14.00
C ASP A 57 -7.88 17.66 13.98
N GLY A 58 -8.85 18.35 13.38
CA GLY A 58 -10.27 18.06 13.45
C GLY A 58 -10.59 16.58 13.35
N ASP A 59 -11.48 16.15 14.25
CA ASP A 59 -12.09 14.85 14.36
C ASP A 59 -12.57 14.37 12.98
N ARG A 60 -11.66 13.76 12.21
CA ARG A 60 -12.06 12.87 11.13
C ARG A 60 -12.93 11.88 11.86
N MET A 61 -14.21 11.76 11.48
CA MET A 61 -15.06 10.70 11.99
C MET A 61 -14.45 9.38 11.52
N ILE A 62 -13.45 8.90 12.26
CA ILE A 62 -12.95 7.54 12.19
C ILE A 62 -14.20 6.74 12.53
N GLY A 63 -14.64 5.89 11.60
CA GLY A 63 -15.78 5.01 11.84
C GLY A 63 -15.59 4.25 13.16
N MET A 64 -16.70 3.74 13.70
CA MET A 64 -16.66 2.88 14.89
C MET A 64 -15.50 1.87 14.76
N PRO A 65 -14.65 1.69 15.79
CA PRO A 65 -13.51 0.80 15.69
C PRO A 65 -13.99 -0.63 15.41
N ASN A 66 -13.16 -1.38 14.67
CA ASN A 66 -13.42 -2.79 14.41
C ASN A 66 -13.40 -3.56 15.75
N PRO A 67 -14.50 -4.21 16.17
CA PRO A 67 -14.57 -4.90 17.46
C PRO A 67 -13.54 -6.03 17.58
N ALA A 68 -13.22 -6.73 16.49
CA ALA A 68 -12.18 -7.78 16.52
C ALA A 68 -10.78 -7.19 16.76
N SER A 69 -10.47 -6.05 16.15
CA SER A 69 -9.20 -5.35 16.36
C SER A 69 -9.10 -4.77 17.77
N VAL A 70 -10.19 -4.22 18.31
CA VAL A 70 -10.24 -3.76 19.72
C VAL A 70 -9.96 -4.92 20.66
N TYR A 71 -10.70 -6.02 20.50
CA TYR A 71 -10.51 -7.21 21.32
C TYR A 71 -9.08 -7.74 21.24
N CYS A 72 -8.49 -7.82 20.04
CA CYS A 72 -7.07 -8.20 19.89
C CYS A 72 -6.13 -7.34 20.76
N THR A 73 -6.30 -6.02 20.73
CA THR A 73 -5.47 -5.11 21.54
C THR A 73 -5.72 -5.24 23.03
N GLU A 74 -6.96 -5.50 23.45
CA GLU A 74 -7.32 -5.75 24.84
C GLU A 74 -6.71 -7.05 25.38
N GLN A 75 -6.53 -8.05 24.53
CA GLN A 75 -5.84 -9.30 24.87
C GLN A 75 -4.30 -9.17 24.82
N GLY A 76 -3.77 -7.96 24.58
CA GLY A 76 -2.34 -7.68 24.55
C GLY A 76 -1.66 -8.03 23.21
N GLY A 77 -2.45 -8.25 22.16
CA GLY A 77 -1.97 -8.39 20.79
C GLY A 77 -1.89 -7.04 20.04
N GLU A 78 -1.38 -7.12 18.82
CA GLU A 78 -1.37 -6.05 17.82
C GLU A 78 -2.25 -6.47 16.65
N SER A 79 -3.23 -5.63 16.27
CA SER A 79 -4.03 -5.87 15.06
C SER A 79 -3.26 -5.41 13.82
N VAL A 80 -3.03 -6.34 12.90
CA VAL A 80 -2.24 -6.15 11.68
C VAL A 80 -3.08 -6.53 10.48
N THR A 81 -3.30 -5.61 9.55
CA THR A 81 -3.92 -5.91 8.26
C THR A 81 -2.89 -6.55 7.32
N LYS A 82 -3.20 -7.75 6.82
CA LYS A 82 -2.43 -8.47 5.80
C LYS A 82 -3.23 -8.57 4.51
N LYS A 83 -2.55 -8.88 3.41
CA LYS A 83 -3.16 -9.15 2.10
C LYS A 83 -2.87 -10.58 1.68
N ASP A 84 -3.84 -11.26 1.07
CA ASP A 84 -3.63 -12.56 0.43
C ASP A 84 -3.04 -12.41 -0.98
N GLU A 85 -2.80 -13.53 -1.67
CA GLU A 85 -2.27 -13.55 -3.05
C GLU A 85 -3.21 -12.90 -4.08
N GLN A 86 -4.50 -12.76 -3.73
CA GLN A 86 -5.53 -12.13 -4.54
C GLN A 86 -5.69 -10.63 -4.21
N GLY A 87 -4.98 -10.14 -3.19
CA GLY A 87 -5.03 -8.76 -2.72
C GLY A 87 -6.14 -8.46 -1.72
N ASN A 88 -6.87 -9.47 -1.23
CA ASN A 88 -7.90 -9.28 -0.21
C ASN A 88 -7.25 -8.99 1.14
N GLU A 89 -7.78 -7.98 1.83
CA GLU A 89 -7.31 -7.59 3.16
C GLU A 89 -8.00 -8.42 4.26
N TYR A 90 -7.21 -8.89 5.22
CA TYR A 90 -7.69 -9.59 6.42
C TYR A 90 -6.89 -9.16 7.64
N GLY A 91 -7.51 -9.27 8.83
CA GLY A 91 -6.89 -8.86 10.09
C GLY A 91 -6.26 -10.03 10.84
N ILE A 92 -5.02 -9.86 11.26
CA ILE A 92 -4.30 -10.80 12.13
C ILE A 92 -4.06 -10.15 13.48
N CYS A 93 -4.37 -10.88 14.55
CA CYS A 93 -3.93 -10.56 15.90
C CYS A 93 -2.56 -11.19 16.17
N LYS A 94 -1.54 -10.34 16.35
CA LYS A 94 -0.16 -10.76 16.60
C LYS A 94 0.24 -10.51 18.06
N PHE A 95 0.70 -11.55 18.73
CA PHE A 95 1.15 -11.49 20.12
C PHE A 95 2.68 -11.36 20.22
N LYS A 96 3.17 -10.88 21.35
CA LYS A 96 4.61 -10.67 21.62
C LYS A 96 5.42 -11.98 21.65
N ASP A 97 4.76 -13.10 21.92
CA ASP A 97 5.32 -14.45 21.88
C ASP A 97 5.45 -14.99 20.44
N GLY A 98 5.00 -14.23 19.44
CA GLY A 98 5.01 -14.62 18.03
C GLY A 98 3.77 -15.39 17.59
N LYS A 99 2.79 -15.64 18.47
CA LYS A 99 1.51 -16.23 18.08
C LYS A 99 0.77 -15.27 17.15
N GLU A 100 0.25 -15.80 16.05
CA GLU A 100 -0.60 -15.08 15.10
C GLU A 100 -1.89 -15.85 14.89
N VAL A 101 -3.03 -15.17 15.02
CA VAL A 101 -4.38 -15.73 14.81
C VAL A 101 -5.21 -14.75 13.99
N ASP A 102 -6.19 -15.23 13.22
CA ASP A 102 -7.16 -14.35 12.56
C ASP A 102 -7.99 -13.61 13.63
N GLU A 103 -8.10 -12.28 13.50
CA GLU A 103 -8.71 -11.45 14.56
C GLU A 103 -10.20 -11.74 14.73
N TRP A 104 -10.91 -12.07 13.65
CA TRP A 104 -12.34 -12.36 13.68
C TRP A 104 -12.64 -13.76 14.19
N GLN A 105 -11.80 -14.74 13.83
CA GLN A 105 -11.85 -16.07 14.41
C GLN A 105 -11.63 -15.99 15.92
N PHE A 106 -10.57 -15.32 16.37
CA PHE A 106 -10.26 -15.17 17.78
C PHE A 106 -11.38 -14.45 18.55
N TYR A 107 -11.96 -13.40 17.96
CA TYR A 107 -13.11 -12.73 18.55
C TYR A 107 -14.30 -13.68 18.74
N ARG A 108 -14.70 -14.44 17.71
CA ARG A 108 -15.86 -15.36 17.80
C ARG A 108 -15.64 -16.50 18.79
N GLU A 109 -14.46 -17.13 18.78
CA GLU A 109 -14.12 -18.23 19.71
C GLU A 109 -14.23 -17.82 21.19
N ASN A 110 -14.14 -16.52 21.48
CA ASN A 110 -14.20 -15.97 22.84
C ASN A 110 -15.54 -15.28 23.18
N HIS A 111 -16.51 -15.26 22.26
CA HIS A 111 -17.82 -14.61 22.45
C HIS A 111 -19.01 -15.55 22.12
N GLU A 112 -18.76 -16.85 21.99
CA GLU A 112 -19.78 -17.91 21.84
C GLU A 112 -20.24 -18.49 23.19
#